data_AF-A0A972JQL1-F1
#
_entry.id   AF-A0A972JQL1-F1
#
_cell.length_a   1.000
_cell.length_b   1.000
_cell.length_c   1.000
_cell.angle_alpha   90.00
_cell.angle_beta   90.00
_cell.angle_gamma   90.00
#
_symmetry.space_group_name_H-M   'P 1'
#
loop_
_entity.id
_entity.type
_entity.pdbx_description
1 polymer ?
#
loop_
_entity_poly.entity_id
_entity_poly.type
_entity_poly.pdbx_seq_one_letter_code
_entity_poly.pdbx_strand_id
1 'polypeptide(L)' 'MRYTTTVALTIRATDAQQEYHAFQWLVGQASAEWIQLFATDLCQQMRTMGQMGALVKLMANDTMFQDFLDDYQRMLNE' A
#
# COMPACT_ATOMS: atom_id res chain seq x y z
N MET A 1 11.35 8.86 -15.17
CA MET A 1 11.14 7.67 -16.04
C MET A 1 11.12 6.36 -15.25
N ARG A 2 11.93 6.12 -14.20
CA ARG A 2 11.88 4.84 -13.44
C ARG A 2 10.67 4.67 -12.51
N TYR A 3 10.10 5.74 -11.97
CA TYR A 3 9.01 5.67 -10.98
C TYR A 3 7.61 5.66 -11.58
N THR A 4 7.45 6.08 -12.84
CA THR A 4 6.17 6.02 -13.55
C THR A 4 5.72 4.58 -13.79
N THR A 5 6.67 3.65 -13.93
CA THR A 5 6.40 2.21 -14.05
C THR A 5 5.94 1.59 -12.72
N THR A 6 6.40 2.10 -11.58
CA THR A 6 5.98 1.60 -10.26
C THR A 6 4.51 1.90 -10.00
N VAL A 7 4.07 3.14 -10.28
CA VAL A 7 2.65 3.53 -10.15
C VAL A 7 1.79 2.79 -11.19
N ALA A 8 2.31 2.56 -12.40
CA ALA A 8 1.61 1.75 -13.41
C ALA A 8 1.43 0.27 -12.99
N LEU A 9 2.26 -0.24 -12.07
CA LEU A 9 2.11 -1.58 -11.51
C LEU A 9 0.95 -1.64 -10.52
N THR A 10 0.79 -0.62 -9.68
CA THR A 10 -0.37 -0.45 -8.78
C THR A 10 -1.68 -0.35 -9.56
N ILE A 11 -1.67 0.36 -10.69
CA ILE A 11 -2.87 0.58 -11.53
C ILE A 11 -3.38 -0.71 -12.21
N ARG A 12 -2.56 -1.77 -12.29
CA ARG A 12 -2.97 -3.08 -12.83
C ARG A 12 -3.20 -4.16 -11.78
N ALA A 13 -2.94 -3.88 -10.51
CA ALA A 13 -3.17 -4.86 -9.47
C ALA A 13 -4.67 -5.13 -9.36
N THR A 14 -5.07 -6.37 -9.66
CA THR A 14 -6.49 -6.77 -9.69
C THR A 14 -6.87 -7.54 -8.43
N ASP A 15 -5.90 -7.77 -7.54
CA ASP A 15 -6.02 -8.62 -6.37
C ASP A 15 -5.14 -8.11 -5.22
N ALA A 16 -5.64 -8.23 -3.99
CA ALA A 16 -4.99 -7.78 -2.77
C ALA A 16 -3.57 -8.37 -2.58
N GLN A 17 -3.30 -9.55 -3.12
CA GLN A 17 -1.97 -10.17 -3.04
C GLN A 17 -0.94 -9.45 -3.95
N GLN A 18 -1.36 -9.00 -5.14
CA GLN A 18 -0.48 -8.23 -6.03
C GLN A 18 -0.11 -6.87 -5.43
N GLU A 19 -1.10 -6.22 -4.80
CA GLU A 19 -0.86 -4.95 -4.13
C GLU A 19 0.07 -5.08 -2.93
N TYR A 20 -0.05 -6.16 -2.17
CA TYR A 20 0.88 -6.47 -1.09
C TYR A 20 2.33 -6.64 -1.57
N HIS A 21 2.55 -7.39 -2.66
CA HIS A 21 3.89 -7.54 -3.23
C HIS A 21 4.45 -6.21 -3.78
N ALA A 22 3.59 -5.39 -4.38
CA ALA A 22 3.98 -4.05 -4.83
C ALA A 22 4.38 -3.15 -3.64
N PHE A 23 3.66 -3.21 -2.52
CA PHE A 23 4.02 -2.51 -1.30
C PHE A 23 5.39 -2.94 -0.76
N GLN A 24 5.65 -4.25 -0.64
CA GLN A 24 6.95 -4.75 -0.16
C GLN A 24 8.11 -4.27 -1.01
N TRP A 25 7.96 -4.28 -2.34
CA TRP A 25 8.96 -3.76 -3.26
C TRP A 25 9.18 -2.25 -3.08
N LEU A 26 8.09 -1.51 -2.89
CA LEU A 26 8.10 -0.06 -2.77
C LEU A 26 8.76 0.40 -1.47
N VAL A 27 8.47 -0.25 -0.33
CA VAL A 27 9.15 0.04 0.95
C VAL A 27 10.65 -0.26 0.89
N GLY A 28 11.06 -1.26 0.10
CA GLY A 28 12.47 -1.58 -0.10
C GLY A 28 13.25 -0.60 -0.98
N GLN A 29 12.57 0.27 -1.75
CA GLN A 29 13.22 1.06 -2.80
C GLN A 29 12.83 2.54 -2.87
N ALA A 30 11.72 2.94 -2.27
CA ALA A 30 11.16 4.29 -2.38
C ALA A 30 11.26 5.09 -1.07
N SER A 31 11.30 6.42 -1.21
CA SER A 31 11.26 7.35 -0.06
C SER A 31 9.87 7.39 0.59
N ALA A 32 9.82 7.77 1.87
CA ALA A 32 8.60 7.80 2.69
C ALA A 32 7.40 8.50 2.04
N GLU A 33 7.61 9.64 1.35
CA GLU A 33 6.57 10.38 0.63
C GLU A 33 5.85 9.53 -0.44
N TRP A 34 6.59 8.63 -1.10
CA TRP A 34 6.02 7.75 -2.12
C TRP A 34 5.30 6.55 -1.51
N ILE A 35 5.77 6.07 -0.34
CA ILE A 35 5.08 5.02 0.41
C ILE A 35 3.71 5.54 0.88
N GLN A 36 3.65 6.79 1.35
CA GLN A 36 2.40 7.44 1.78
C GLN A 36 1.41 7.64 0.64
N LEU A 37 1.89 8.12 -0.52
CA LEU A 37 1.05 8.28 -1.71
C LEU A 37 0.51 6.92 -2.18
N PHE A 38 1.37 5.91 -2.25
CA PHE A 38 0.98 4.55 -2.62
C PHE A 38 -0.03 3.97 -1.65
N ALA A 39 0.18 4.12 -0.33
CA ALA A 39 -0.74 3.61 0.68
C ALA A 39 -2.11 4.27 0.63
N THR A 40 -2.15 5.57 0.33
CA THR A 40 -3.40 6.32 0.17
C THR A 40 -4.18 5.80 -1.05
N ASP A 41 -3.50 5.61 -2.18
CA ASP A 41 -4.09 5.07 -3.41
C ASP A 41 -4.56 3.62 -3.22
N LEU A 42 -3.71 2.78 -2.61
CA LEU A 42 -3.99 1.40 -2.21
C LEU A 42 -5.25 1.30 -1.34
N CYS A 43 -5.31 2.07 -0.26
CA CYS A 43 -6.47 2.08 0.63
C CYS A 43 -7.74 2.53 -0.10
N GLN A 44 -7.63 3.51 -1.00
CA GLN A 44 -8.76 3.98 -1.79
C GLN A 44 -9.23 2.94 -2.81
N GLN A 45 -8.30 2.27 -3.49
CA GLN A 45 -8.57 1.21 -4.47
C GLN A 45 -9.24 0.01 -3.79
N MET A 46 -8.66 -0.48 -2.70
CA MET A 46 -9.19 -1.63 -1.95
C MET A 46 -10.54 -1.36 -1.28
N ARG A 47 -10.81 -0.11 -0.87
CA ARG A 47 -12.16 0.31 -0.46
C ARG A 47 -13.14 0.27 -1.61
N THR A 48 -12.75 0.80 -2.77
CA THR A 48 -13.60 0.83 -3.97
C THR A 48 -13.94 -0.58 -4.47
N MET A 49 -12.98 -1.51 -4.35
CA MET A 49 -13.16 -2.91 -4.71
C MET A 49 -13.85 -3.76 -3.64
N GLY A 50 -14.11 -3.23 -2.44
CA GLY A 50 -14.66 -3.99 -1.31
C GLY A 50 -13.71 -5.05 -0.74
N GLN A 51 -12.43 -5.01 -1.13
CA GLN A 51 -11.40 -6.00 -0.76
C GLN A 51 -10.57 -5.58 0.45
N MET A 52 -10.92 -4.48 1.12
CA MET A 52 -10.24 -3.99 2.32
C MET A 52 -10.07 -5.07 3.40
N GLY A 53 -11.07 -5.93 3.61
CA GLY A 53 -10.99 -7.02 4.58
C GLY A 53 -10.02 -8.13 4.18
N ALA A 54 -9.84 -8.38 2.88
CA ALA A 54 -8.85 -9.33 2.38
C ALA A 54 -7.42 -8.76 2.51
N LEU A 55 -7.26 -7.48 2.19
CA LEU A 55 -6.01 -6.75 2.34
C LEU A 55 -5.53 -6.76 3.81
N VAL A 56 -6.41 -6.40 4.75
CA VAL A 56 -6.07 -6.41 6.19
C VAL A 56 -5.70 -7.81 6.67
N LYS A 57 -6.36 -8.87 6.17
CA LYS A 57 -5.99 -10.26 6.52
C LYS A 57 -4.61 -10.65 6.01
N LEU A 58 -4.25 -10.23 4.78
CA LEU A 58 -2.92 -10.45 4.22
C LEU A 58 -1.85 -9.71 5.03
N MET A 59 -2.17 -8.49 5.46
CA MET A 59 -1.24 -7.60 6.17
C MET A 59 -1.22 -7.83 7.68
N ALA A 60 -2.19 -8.55 8.25
CA ALA A 60 -2.24 -8.85 9.68
C ALA A 60 -1.05 -9.68 10.17
N ASN A 61 -0.35 -10.39 9.28
CA ASN A 61 0.87 -11.12 9.61
C ASN A 61 2.16 -10.35 9.27
N ASP A 62 2.08 -9.16 8.67
CA ASP A 62 3.24 -8.36 8.30
C ASP A 62 3.43 -7.19 9.27
N THR A 63 4.45 -7.30 10.12
CA THR A 63 4.76 -6.29 11.14
C THR A 63 5.22 -4.97 10.53
N MET A 64 5.84 -4.99 9.34
CA MET A 64 6.28 -3.80 8.63
C MET A 64 5.06 -3.01 8.12
N PHE A 65 4.02 -3.71 7.68
CA PHE A 65 2.76 -3.09 7.27
C PHE A 65 1.99 -2.51 8.45
N GLN A 66 1.99 -3.18 9.60
CA GLN A 66 1.36 -2.68 10.82
C GLN A 66 2.02 -1.40 11.32
N ASP A 67 3.36 -1.37 11.34
CA ASP A 67 4.14 -0.19 11.73
C ASP A 67 3.85 1.00 10.79
N PHE A 68 3.80 0.71 9.49
CA PHE A 68 3.43 1.72 8.48
C PHE A 68 1.99 2.23 8.66
N LEU A 69 1.02 1.35 8.94
CA LEU A 69 -0.36 1.77 9.19
C LEU A 69 -0.49 2.61 10.46
N ASP A 70 0.24 2.27 11.51
CA ASP A 70 0.28 3.06 12.75
C ASP A 70 0.82 4.47 12.48
N ASP A 71 1.93 4.57 11.73
CA ASP A 71 2.51 5.84 11.29
C ASP A 71 1.52 6.65 10.44
N TYR A 72 0.89 6.00 9.47
CA TYR A 72 -0.11 6.63 8.61
C TYR A 72 -1.35 7.11 9.37
N GLN A 73 -1.87 6.30 10.31
CA GLN A 73 -2.99 6.69 11.16
C GLN A 73 -2.62 7.83 12.09
N ARG A 74 -1.39 7.85 12.61
CA ARG A 74 -0.88 8.97 13.41
C ARG A 74 -0.85 10.26 12.60
N MET A 75 -0.33 10.23 11.38
CA MET A 75 -0.29 11.40 10.49
C MET A 75 -1.68 11.92 10.08
N LEU A 76 -2.66 11.04 9.91
CA LEU A 76 -4.04 11.44 9.57
C LEU A 76 -4.80 12.05 10.76
N ASN A 77 -4.32 11.87 11.97
CA ASN A 77 -4.99 12.29 13.21
C ASN A 77 -4.26 13.47 13.90
N GLU A 78 -3.32 14.11 13.20
CA GLU A 78 -2.74 15.43 13.51
C GLU A 78 -3.39 16.53 12.65
#